data_AF-Q6W379-F1
#
_entry.id   AF-Q6W379-F1
#
_cell.length_a   1.000
_cell.length_b   1.000
_cell.length_c   1.000
_cell.angle_alpha   90.00
_cell.angle_beta   90.00
_cell.angle_gamma   90.00
#
_symmetry.space_group_name_H-M   'P 1'
#
loop_
_entity.id
_entity.type
_entity.pdbx_description
1 polymer ?
#
loop_
_entity_poly.entity_id
_entity_poly.type
_entity_poly.pdbx_seq_one_letter_code
_entity_poly.pdbx_strand_id
1 'polypeptide(L)'
;MAKTIVSVSKKHNSIWRMYFYYLNDDSEYKFQSKKINPLLVWFYKLQKSSLHTNICLICDRQFQFYKNRFEADMDICAECDPDEY
;
A
#
# COMPACT_ATOMS: atom_id res chain seq x y z
N MET A 1 -7.94 -17.53 1.54
CA MET A 1 -8.45 -16.77 0.37
C MET A 1 -7.78 -15.40 0.34
N ALA A 2 -6.93 -15.15 -0.67
CA ALA A 2 -6.19 -13.89 -0.78
C ALA A 2 -7.07 -12.79 -1.39
N LYS A 3 -7.23 -11.67 -0.68
CA LYS A 3 -7.87 -10.45 -1.20
C LYS A 3 -6.77 -9.44 -1.47
N THR A 4 -6.64 -9.00 -2.71
CA THR A 4 -5.63 -8.01 -3.09
C THR A 4 -6.28 -6.63 -3.13
N ILE A 5 -5.98 -5.81 -2.13
CA ILE A 5 -6.49 -4.44 -2.04
C ILE A 5 -5.78 -3.58 -3.09
N VAL A 6 -6.56 -2.89 -3.91
CA VAL A 6 -6.04 -2.03 -4.99
C VAL A 6 -6.11 -0.56 -4.59
N SER A 7 -7.21 -0.16 -3.95
CA SER A 7 -7.47 1.24 -3.61
C SER A 7 -8.39 1.38 -2.40
N VAL A 8 -8.20 2.47 -1.66
CA VAL A 8 -9.08 2.91 -0.56
C VAL A 8 -9.36 4.39 -0.78
N SER A 9 -10.59 4.72 -1.17
CA SER A 9 -10.97 6.08 -1.55
C SER A 9 -12.43 6.39 -1.22
N LYS A 10 -12.77 7.68 -1.19
CA LYS A 10 -14.17 8.12 -1.06
C LYS A 10 -14.87 8.00 -2.41
N LYS A 11 -16.04 7.36 -2.44
CA LYS A 11 -16.97 7.42 -3.58
C LYS A 11 -17.77 8.73 -3.48
N HIS A 12 -17.70 9.57 -4.51
CA HIS A 12 -18.37 10.89 -4.54
C HIS A 12 -18.13 11.73 -3.27
N ASN A 13 -16.90 11.70 -2.73
CA ASN A 13 -16.48 12.42 -1.51
C ASN A 13 -17.30 12.16 -0.23
N SER A 14 -18.18 11.16 -0.21
CA SER A 14 -19.09 10.90 0.91
C SER A 14 -18.80 9.60 1.65
N ILE A 15 -18.58 8.49 0.93
CA ILE A 15 -18.50 7.15 1.52
C ILE A 15 -17.14 6.53 1.25
N TRP A 16 -16.42 6.14 2.30
CA TRP A 16 -15.18 5.37 2.16
C TRP A 16 -15.46 3.96 1.65
N ARG A 17 -14.73 3.58 0.60
CA ARG A 17 -14.77 2.25 0.00
C ARG A 17 -13.36 1.71 -0.17
N MET A 18 -13.24 0.41 0.05
CA MET A 18 -12.09 -0.37 -0.35
C MET A 18 -12.43 -1.10 -1.64
N TYR A 19 -11.50 -1.07 -2.60
CA TYR A 19 -11.57 -1.76 -3.89
C TYR A 19 -10.52 -2.86 -3.91
N PHE A 20 -10.92 -4.06 -4.28
CA PHE A 20 -10.06 -5.24 -4.19
C PHE A 20 -10.39 -6.27 -5.27
N TYR A 21 -9.39 -7.08 -5.61
CA TYR A 21 -9.60 -8.32 -6.33
C TYR A 21 -9.78 -9.48 -5.36
N TYR A 22 -10.70 -10.37 -5.69
CA TYR A 22 -10.91 -11.63 -4.99
C TYR A 22 -10.84 -12.77 -6.00
N LEU A 23 -10.06 -13.81 -5.66
CA LEU A 23 -9.98 -15.05 -6.42
C LEU A 23 -11.16 -15.94 -6.02
N ASN A 24 -12.03 -16.26 -6.97
CA ASN A 24 -13.12 -17.23 -6.71
C ASN A 24 -12.60 -18.67 -6.82
N ASP A 25 -13.46 -19.63 -6.51
CA ASP A 25 -13.13 -21.06 -6.58
C ASP A 25 -12.75 -21.50 -8.01
N ASP A 26 -13.27 -20.81 -9.03
CA ASP A 26 -12.93 -21.01 -10.46
C ASP A 26 -11.60 -20.33 -10.87
N SER A 27 -10.78 -19.86 -9.91
CA SER A 27 -9.50 -19.15 -10.16
C SER A 27 -9.61 -17.84 -10.95
N GLU A 28 -10.82 -17.28 -11.09
CA GLU A 28 -11.04 -15.97 -11.71
C GLU A 28 -10.88 -14.81 -10.71
N TYR A 29 -10.16 -13.76 -11.11
CA TYR A 29 -10.09 -12.51 -10.35
C TYR A 29 -11.32 -11.63 -10.62
N LYS A 30 -12.17 -11.44 -9.61
CA LYS A 30 -13.29 -10.49 -9.69
C LYS A 30 -12.99 -9.21 -8.93
N PHE A 31 -13.21 -8.07 -9.59
CA PHE A 31 -13.09 -6.75 -8.99
C PHE A 31 -14.35 -6.43 -8.17
N GLN A 32 -14.16 -6.09 -6.90
CA GLN A 32 -15.25 -5.77 -5.98
C GLN A 32 -14.95 -4.50 -5.17
N SER A 33 -16.00 -3.93 -4.57
CA SER A 33 -15.87 -2.83 -3.62
C SER A 33 -16.67 -3.09 -2.35
N LYS A 34 -16.14 -2.68 -1.20
CA LYS A 34 -16.81 -2.78 0.10
C LYS A 34 -16.80 -1.42 0.80
N LYS A 35 -17.94 -1.03 1.38
CA LYS A 35 -18.02 0.14 2.26
C LYS A 35 -17.23 -0.15 3.54
N ILE A 36 -16.42 0.80 3.99
CA ILE A 36 -15.60 0.65 5.20
C ILE A 36 -15.86 1.80 6.18
N ASN A 37 -15.63 1.54 7.46
CA ASN A 37 -15.62 2.56 8.49
C ASN A 37 -14.41 3.50 8.24
N PRO A 38 -14.57 4.84 8.32
CA PRO A 38 -13.45 5.79 8.24
C PRO A 38 -12.25 5.44 9.12
N LEU A 39 -12.47 4.86 10.31
CA LEU A 39 -11.40 4.46 11.23
C LEU A 39 -10.51 3.34 10.66
N LEU A 40 -11.00 2.57 9.69
CA LEU A 40 -10.25 1.48 9.05
C LEU A 40 -9.50 1.93 7.79
N VAL A 41 -9.59 3.20 7.39
CA VAL A 41 -8.96 3.68 6.15
C VAL A 41 -7.44 3.48 6.20
N TRP A 42 -6.79 3.87 7.30
CA TRP A 42 -5.35 3.70 7.46
C TRP A 42 -4.94 2.23 7.52
N PHE A 43 -5.72 1.39 8.20
CA PHE A 43 -5.50 -0.06 8.25
C PHE A 43 -5.45 -0.67 6.83
N TYR A 44 -6.45 -0.38 6.00
CA TYR A 44 -6.49 -0.92 4.63
C TYR A 44 -5.46 -0.29 3.68
N LYS A 45 -5.06 0.97 3.91
CA LYS A 45 -3.96 1.59 3.18
C LYS A 45 -2.61 0.94 3.53
N LEU A 46 -2.36 0.67 4.80
CA LEU A 46 -1.15 -0.03 5.26
C LEU A 46 -1.07 -1.46 4.73
N GLN A 47 -2.21 -2.16 4.61
CA GLN A 47 -2.24 -3.48 3.97
C GLN A 47 -1.86 -3.44 2.47
N LYS A 48 -1.89 -2.28 1.81
CA LYS A 48 -1.46 -2.11 0.42
C LYS A 48 0.07 -1.90 0.31
N SER A 49 0.68 -1.30 1.33
CA SER A 49 2.12 -1.11 1.39
C SER A 49 2.81 -2.37 1.89
N SER A 50 3.90 -2.76 1.24
CA SER A 50 4.78 -3.82 1.74
C SER A 50 6.00 -3.17 2.39
N LEU A 51 6.52 -3.81 3.44
CA LEU A 51 7.81 -3.42 4.03
C LEU A 51 8.90 -3.91 3.08
N HIS A 52 9.68 -2.98 2.54
CA HIS A 52 10.84 -3.27 1.71
C HIS A 52 12.12 -2.94 2.46
N THR A 53 13.18 -3.67 2.17
CA THR A 53 14.52 -3.42 2.69
C THR A 53 15.42 -3.08 1.51
N ASN A 54 16.18 -2.00 1.61
CA ASN A 54 17.18 -1.60 0.62
C ASN A 54 18.47 -1.14 1.32
N ILE A 55 19.53 -0.92 0.54
CA ILE A 55 20.83 -0.42 1.02
C ILE A 55 20.97 1.04 0.58
N CYS A 56 21.33 1.92 1.50
CA CYS A 56 21.51 3.34 1.19
C CYS A 56 22.78 3.55 0.36
N LEU A 57 22.68 4.24 -0.78
CA LEU A 57 23.83 4.57 -1.64
C LEU A 57 24.83 5.56 -1.02
N ILE A 58 24.47 6.23 0.07
CA ILE A 58 25.31 7.26 0.73
C ILE A 58 26.06 6.69 1.94
N CYS A 59 25.36 5.92 2.79
CA CYS A 59 25.94 5.43 4.05
C CYS A 59 26.08 3.91 4.12
N ASP A 60 25.74 3.18 3.06
CA ASP A 60 25.80 1.71 2.94
C ASP A 60 25.04 0.94 4.04
N ARG A 61 24.18 1.63 4.79
CA ARG A 61 23.33 1.02 5.82
C ARG A 61 22.07 0.45 5.20
N GLN A 62 21.66 -0.70 5.72
CA GLN A 62 20.35 -1.27 5.41
C GLN A 62 19.26 -0.44 6.09
N PHE A 63 18.22 -0.12 5.35
CA PHE A 63 17.05 0.57 5.86
C PHE A 63 15.77 -0.05 5.33
N GLN A 64 14.68 0.17 6.07
CA GLN A 64 13.38 -0.34 5.73
C GLN A 64 12.41 0.79 5.46
N PHE A 65 11.57 0.63 4.45
CA PHE A 65 10.54 1.59 4.10
C PHE A 65 9.28 0.88 3.62
N TYR A 66 8.14 1.54 3.82
CA TYR A 66 6.88 1.08 3.27
C TYR A 66 6.73 1.62 1.85
N LYS A 67 6.48 0.73 0.89
CA LYS A 67 6.20 1.14 -0.49
C LYS A 67 4.96 0.43 -1.03
N ASN A 68 4.18 1.14 -1.83
CA ASN A 68 3.08 0.60 -2.61
C ASN A 68 3.62 -0.04 -3.90
N ARG A 69 2.83 -0.92 -4.52
CA ARG A 69 3.19 -1.59 -5.80
C ARG A 69 3.61 -0.65 -6.94
N PHE A 70 3.19 0.62 -6.92
CA PHE A 70 3.45 1.60 -7.96
C PHE A 70 4.44 2.70 -7.54
N GLU A 71 4.96 2.65 -6.32
CA GLU A 71 5.98 3.59 -5.84
C GLU A 71 7.37 3.07 -6.23
N ALA A 72 8.26 4.00 -6.58
CA ALA A 72 9.65 3.68 -6.87
C ALA A 72 10.36 3.19 -5.61
N ASP A 73 11.45 2.45 -5.80
CA ASP A 73 12.37 2.12 -4.71
C ASP A 73 13.07 3.39 -4.24
N MET A 74 13.25 3.50 -2.92
CA MET A 74 14.11 4.52 -2.34
C MET A 74 15.54 4.00 -2.30
N ASP A 75 16.48 4.80 -2.81
CA ASP A 75 17.92 4.49 -2.83
C ASP A 75 18.69 5.22 -1.72
N ILE A 76 18.06 6.22 -1.09
CA ILE A 76 18.62 7.03 -0.02
C ILE A 76 17.77 6.83 1.25
N CYS A 77 18.42 6.72 2.41
CA CYS A 77 17.72 6.58 3.68
C CYS A 77 17.38 7.96 4.28
N ALA A 78 16.35 8.01 5.13
CA ALA A 78 15.89 9.23 5.79
C ALA A 78 16.97 9.94 6.64
N GLU A 79 18.00 9.22 7.10
CA GLU A 79 19.12 9.84 7.82
C GLU A 79 20.04 10.65 6.90
N CYS A 80 20.15 10.26 5.63
CA CYS A 80 21.01 10.91 4.64
C CYS A 80 20.26 11.97 3.83
N ASP A 81 18.94 11.82 3.66
CA ASP A 81 18.08 12.84 3.08
C ASP A 81 16.76 12.97 3.87
N PRO A 82 16.72 13.87 4.87
CA PRO A 82 15.54 14.09 5.69
C PRO A 82 14.44 14.90 4.98
N ASP A 83 14.73 15.50 3.81
CA ASP A 83 13.80 16.41 3.11
C ASP A 83 12.84 15.67 2.15
N GLU A 84 13.03 14.37 1.92
CA GLU A 84 12.13 13.53 1.09
C GLU A 84 10.87 13.00 1.82
N TYR A 85 10.64 13.37 3.09
CA TYR A 85 9.60 12.78 3.96
C TYR A 85 8.47 13.71 4.42
#